data_AF-A0A814BPB5-F1
#
_entry.id   AF-A0A814BPB5-F1
#
_cell.length_a   1.000
_cell.length_b   1.000
_cell.length_c   1.000
_cell.angle_alpha   90.00
_cell.angle_beta   90.00
_cell.angle_gamma   90.00
#
_symmetry.space_group_name_H-M   'P 1'
#
loop_
_entity.id
_entity.type
_entity.pdbx_description
1 polymer ?
#
loop_
_entity_poly.entity_id
_entity_poly.type
_entity_poly.pdbx_seq_one_letter_code
_entity_poly.pdbx_strand_id
1 'polypeptide(L)'
;MKQIEESQRVLNETIANHRSETESLQRAMQKQEELYAEQQRRFEEESRQHQSQVQDLRRQAEEAQRNYEKLSRDHEATQERIRAAEAANQQLQSAYQELRNREPPAPPRQKKKSFLQKVVEIAVPLLPVVNMIPGVFSMGNEIKDHEASS
;
A
#
# COMPACT_ATOMS: atom_id res chain seq x y z
N MET A 1 -37.63 -49.15 -80.99
CA MET A 1 -38.32 -49.04 -79.69
C MET A 1 -37.36 -49.10 -78.50
N LYS A 2 -36.47 -50.10 -78.37
CA LYS A 2 -35.51 -50.22 -77.24
C LYS A 2 -34.69 -48.95 -76.92
N GLN A 3 -34.15 -48.26 -77.94
CA GLN A 3 -33.41 -47.01 -77.75
C GLN A 3 -34.23 -45.87 -77.14
N ILE A 4 -35.54 -45.82 -77.42
CA ILE A 4 -36.44 -44.80 -76.88
C ILE A 4 -36.70 -45.08 -75.39
N GLU A 5 -36.93 -46.35 -75.04
CA GLU A 5 -37.13 -46.77 -73.65
C GLU A 5 -35.87 -46.56 -72.79
N GLU A 6 -34.69 -46.86 -73.32
CA GLU A 6 -33.41 -46.61 -72.64
C GLU A 6 -33.14 -45.12 -72.44
N SER A 7 -33.38 -44.29 -73.47
CA SER A 7 -33.22 -42.83 -73.37
C SER A 7 -34.17 -42.24 -72.32
N GLN A 8 -35.40 -42.73 -72.25
CA GLN A 8 -36.38 -42.27 -71.27
C GLN A 8 -36.03 -42.69 -69.84
N ARG A 9 -35.47 -43.90 -69.66
CA ARG A 9 -34.95 -44.35 -68.37
C ARG A 9 -33.80 -43.46 -67.88
N VAL A 10 -32.80 -43.20 -68.72
CA VAL A 10 -31.64 -42.34 -68.39
C VAL A 10 -32.10 -40.91 -68.06
N LEU A 11 -33.06 -40.37 -68.81
CA LEU A 11 -33.64 -39.06 -68.54
C LEU A 11 -34.30 -39.00 -67.15
N ASN A 12 -35.09 -40.02 -66.80
CA ASN A 12 -35.78 -40.08 -65.52
C ASN A 12 -34.79 -40.22 -64.34
N GLU A 13 -33.74 -41.04 -64.50
CA GLU A 13 -32.66 -41.15 -63.51
C GLU A 13 -31.92 -39.81 -63.34
N THR A 14 -31.64 -39.11 -64.43
CA THR A 14 -31.00 -37.78 -64.40
C THR A 14 -31.87 -36.77 -63.66
N ILE A 15 -33.18 -36.74 -63.93
CA ILE A 15 -34.14 -35.85 -63.24
C ILE A 15 -34.20 -36.18 -61.75
N ALA A 16 -34.23 -37.46 -61.38
CA ALA A 16 -34.26 -37.87 -59.97
C ALA A 16 -32.99 -37.42 -59.22
N ASN A 17 -31.83 -37.58 -59.85
CA ASN A 17 -30.55 -37.11 -59.28
C ASN A 17 -30.54 -35.59 -59.10
N HIS A 18 -30.95 -34.83 -60.12
CA HIS A 18 -31.00 -33.36 -60.03
C HIS A 18 -31.97 -32.87 -58.95
N ARG A 19 -33.12 -33.56 -58.76
CA ARG A 19 -34.04 -33.27 -57.67
C ARG A 19 -33.40 -33.51 -56.30
N SER A 20 -32.73 -34.64 -56.13
CA SER A 20 -32.02 -34.97 -54.88
C SER A 20 -30.91 -33.96 -54.57
N GLU A 21 -30.15 -33.55 -55.58
CA GLU A 21 -29.11 -32.52 -55.43
C GLU A 21 -29.70 -31.17 -55.03
N THR A 22 -30.82 -30.78 -55.67
CA THR A 22 -31.52 -29.53 -55.36
C THR A 22 -32.03 -29.53 -53.91
N GLU A 23 -32.65 -30.62 -53.47
CA GLU A 23 -33.13 -30.75 -52.08
C GLU A 23 -31.98 -30.71 -51.08
N SER A 24 -30.85 -31.35 -51.42
CA SER A 24 -29.64 -31.33 -50.58
C SER A 24 -29.07 -29.90 -50.46
N LEU A 25 -28.96 -29.18 -51.58
CA LEU A 25 -28.51 -27.79 -51.60
C LEU A 25 -29.44 -26.88 -50.80
N GLN A 26 -30.76 -27.06 -50.93
CA GLN A 26 -31.73 -26.27 -50.19
C GLN A 26 -31.59 -26.47 -48.67
N ARG A 27 -31.39 -27.71 -48.22
CA ARG A 27 -31.13 -28.00 -46.79
C ARG A 27 -29.80 -27.40 -46.32
N ALA A 28 -28.76 -27.47 -47.15
CA ALA A 28 -27.46 -26.88 -46.83
C ALA A 28 -27.56 -25.36 -46.68
N MET A 29 -28.30 -24.69 -47.57
CA MET A 29 -28.56 -23.25 -47.48
C MET A 29 -29.31 -22.88 -46.22
N GLN A 30 -30.40 -23.58 -45.89
CA GLN A 30 -31.15 -23.32 -44.65
C GLN A 30 -30.27 -23.45 -43.40
N LYS A 31 -29.45 -24.50 -43.34
CA LYS A 31 -28.50 -24.69 -42.24
C LYS A 31 -27.47 -23.56 -42.17
N GLN A 32 -27.00 -23.07 -43.31
CA GLN A 32 -26.06 -21.95 -43.35
C GLN A 32 -26.71 -20.65 -42.87
N GLU A 33 -27.97 -20.40 -43.22
CA GLU A 33 -28.74 -19.24 -42.74
C GLU A 33 -28.94 -19.28 -41.23
N GLU A 34 -29.27 -20.45 -40.66
CA GLU A 34 -29.40 -20.64 -39.21
C GLU A 34 -28.08 -20.35 -38.48
N LEU A 35 -26.97 -20.90 -38.99
CA LEU A 35 -25.63 -20.68 -38.41
C LEU A 35 -25.23 -19.20 -38.47
N TYR A 36 -25.53 -18.53 -39.57
CA TYR A 36 -25.27 -17.10 -39.71
C TYR A 36 -26.09 -16.27 -38.72
N ALA A 37 -27.38 -16.57 -38.58
CA ALA A 37 -28.25 -15.91 -37.61
C ALA A 37 -27.78 -16.13 -36.16
N GLU A 38 -27.32 -17.34 -35.83
CA GLU A 38 -26.77 -17.64 -34.51
C GLU A 38 -25.48 -16.87 -34.23
N GLN A 39 -24.55 -16.83 -35.21
CA GLN A 39 -23.33 -16.02 -35.07
C GLN A 39 -23.64 -14.54 -34.88
N GLN A 40 -24.58 -14.01 -35.65
CA GLN A 40 -24.97 -12.61 -35.56
C GLN A 40 -25.50 -12.26 -34.17
N ARG A 41 -26.35 -13.13 -33.58
CA ARG A 41 -26.86 -12.94 -32.21
C ARG A 41 -25.73 -12.97 -31.17
N ARG A 42 -24.82 -13.93 -31.27
CA ARG A 42 -23.66 -14.03 -30.36
C ARG A 42 -22.78 -12.79 -30.42
N PHE A 43 -22.51 -12.31 -31.64
CA PHE A 43 -21.73 -11.10 -31.85
C PHE A 43 -22.41 -9.87 -31.24
N GLU A 44 -23.73 -9.72 -31.41
CA GLU A 44 -24.49 -8.62 -30.81
C GLU A 44 -24.49 -8.67 -29.28
N GLU A 45 -24.65 -9.85 -28.69
CA GLU A 45 -24.57 -10.04 -27.24
C GLU A 45 -23.19 -9.69 -26.70
N GLU A 46 -22.13 -10.21 -27.34
CA GLU A 46 -20.75 -9.95 -26.96
C GLU A 46 -20.41 -8.46 -27.11
N SER A 47 -20.87 -7.82 -28.18
CA SER A 47 -20.66 -6.38 -28.42
C SER A 47 -21.31 -5.53 -27.33
N ARG A 48 -22.55 -5.87 -26.92
CA ARG A 48 -23.24 -5.18 -25.81
C ARG A 48 -22.51 -5.35 -24.49
N GLN A 49 -22.03 -6.56 -24.20
CA GLN A 49 -21.25 -6.83 -22.98
C GLN A 49 -19.96 -6.00 -22.95
N HIS A 50 -19.19 -6.01 -24.04
CA HIS A 50 -17.97 -5.20 -24.16
C HIS A 50 -18.28 -3.71 -24.00
N GLN A 51 -19.35 -3.21 -24.62
CA GLN A 51 -19.74 -1.81 -24.51
C GLN A 51 -20.05 -1.42 -23.05
N SER A 52 -20.77 -2.28 -22.31
CA SER A 52 -21.05 -2.06 -20.89
C SER A 52 -19.77 -2.03 -20.06
N GLN A 53 -18.87 -3.00 -20.27
CA GLN A 53 -17.60 -3.08 -19.54
C GLN A 53 -16.73 -1.84 -19.77
N VAL A 54 -16.64 -1.37 -21.02
CA VAL A 54 -15.90 -0.16 -21.37
C VAL A 54 -16.48 1.08 -20.66
N GLN A 55 -17.81 1.19 -20.59
CA GLN A 55 -18.47 2.29 -19.88
C GLN A 55 -18.19 2.25 -18.37
N ASP A 56 -18.24 1.07 -17.76
CA ASP A 56 -17.94 0.90 -16.33
C ASP A 56 -16.48 1.22 -16.02
N LEU A 57 -15.53 0.72 -16.82
CA LEU A 57 -14.11 1.03 -16.68
C LEU A 57 -13.85 2.52 -16.83
N ARG A 58 -14.50 3.18 -17.78
CA ARG A 58 -14.38 4.63 -17.96
C ARG A 58 -14.88 5.39 -16.73
N ARG A 59 -16.03 5.00 -16.16
CA ARG A 59 -16.55 5.62 -14.93
C ARG A 59 -15.58 5.44 -13.76
N GLN A 60 -15.04 4.23 -13.58
CA GLN A 60 -14.05 3.96 -12.53
C GLN A 60 -12.78 4.79 -12.71
N ALA A 61 -12.29 4.93 -13.94
CA ALA A 61 -11.13 5.77 -14.24
C ALA A 61 -11.37 7.24 -13.90
N GLU A 62 -12.54 7.78 -14.27
CA GLU A 62 -12.94 9.16 -13.94
C GLU A 62 -13.04 9.38 -12.41
N GLU A 63 -13.57 8.42 -11.67
CA GLU A 63 -13.64 8.47 -10.21
C GLU A 63 -12.26 8.39 -9.56
N ALA A 64 -11.42 7.47 -10.01
CA ALA A 64 -10.04 7.32 -9.54
C ALA A 64 -9.23 8.60 -9.79
N GLN A 65 -9.40 9.23 -10.95
CA GLN A 65 -8.75 10.50 -11.27
C GLN A 65 -9.18 11.62 -10.31
N ARG A 66 -10.47 11.77 -10.06
CA ARG A 66 -10.98 12.79 -9.10
C ARG A 66 -10.43 12.57 -7.69
N ASN A 67 -10.38 11.31 -7.25
CA ASN A 67 -9.82 10.96 -5.95
C ASN A 67 -8.32 11.27 -5.88
N TYR A 68 -7.57 10.96 -6.93
CA TYR A 68 -6.16 11.29 -7.04
C TYR A 68 -5.92 12.80 -6.99
N GLU A 69 -6.66 13.59 -7.76
CA GLU A 69 -6.54 15.06 -7.76
C GLU A 69 -6.82 15.65 -6.37
N LYS A 70 -7.85 15.14 -5.68
CA LYS A 70 -8.15 15.53 -4.31
C LYS A 70 -7.00 15.20 -3.36
N LEU A 71 -6.50 13.97 -3.40
CA LEU A 71 -5.39 13.52 -2.55
C LEU A 71 -4.12 14.33 -2.81
N SER A 72 -3.84 14.68 -4.07
CA SER A 72 -2.70 15.52 -4.45
C SER A 72 -2.79 16.90 -3.80
N ARG A 73 -3.96 17.56 -3.86
CA ARG A 73 -4.17 18.87 -3.21
C ARG A 73 -4.05 18.77 -1.69
N ASP A 74 -4.63 17.74 -1.10
CA ASP A 74 -4.54 17.51 0.36
C ASP A 74 -3.08 17.28 0.79
N HIS A 75 -2.30 16.57 -0.02
CA HIS A 75 -0.86 16.36 0.20
C HIS A 75 -0.08 17.68 0.13
N GLU A 76 -0.29 18.50 -0.90
CA GLU A 76 0.36 19.81 -1.05
C GLU A 76 0.04 20.72 0.13
N ALA A 77 -1.24 20.84 0.52
CA ALA A 77 -1.65 21.64 1.67
C ALA A 77 -1.03 21.13 2.99
N THR A 78 -0.86 19.81 3.13
CA THR A 78 -0.21 19.22 4.30
C THR A 78 1.28 19.56 4.33
N GLN A 79 1.97 19.49 3.19
CA GLN A 79 3.38 19.87 3.07
C GLN A 79 3.60 21.34 3.45
N GLU A 80 2.73 22.24 3.02
CA GLU A 80 2.80 23.66 3.41
C GLU A 80 2.64 23.86 4.91
N ARG A 81 1.67 23.16 5.54
CA ARG A 81 1.47 23.21 6.99
C ARG A 81 2.69 22.69 7.77
N ILE A 82 3.33 21.62 7.29
CA ILE A 82 4.55 21.08 7.90
C ILE A 82 5.66 22.12 7.85
N ARG A 83 5.93 22.73 6.69
CA ARG A 83 6.95 23.78 6.55
C ARG A 83 6.69 24.98 7.47
N ALA A 84 5.42 25.40 7.58
CA ALA A 84 5.04 26.49 8.48
C ALA A 84 5.28 26.13 9.96
N ALA A 85 4.94 24.89 10.36
CA ALA A 85 5.18 24.41 11.72
C ALA A 85 6.68 24.29 12.04
N GLU A 86 7.49 23.83 11.09
CA GLU A 86 8.95 23.79 11.23
C GLU A 86 9.55 25.18 11.43
N ALA A 87 9.12 26.16 10.63
CA ALA A 87 9.55 27.55 10.75
C ALA A 87 9.19 28.14 12.14
N ALA A 88 7.96 27.91 12.61
CA ALA A 88 7.53 28.35 13.94
C ALA A 88 8.34 27.69 15.06
N ASN A 89 8.66 26.39 14.93
CA ASN A 89 9.47 25.67 15.90
C ASN A 89 10.91 26.22 15.96
N GLN A 90 11.52 26.50 14.80
CA GLN A 90 12.85 27.13 14.74
C GLN A 90 12.87 28.51 15.42
N GLN A 91 11.83 29.32 15.21
CA GLN A 91 11.70 30.62 15.89
C GLN A 91 11.56 30.45 17.42
N LEU A 92 10.73 29.51 17.88
CA LEU A 92 10.56 29.22 19.30
C LEU A 92 11.87 28.72 19.95
N GLN A 93 12.60 27.83 19.28
CA GLN A 93 13.90 27.36 19.75
C GLN A 93 14.90 28.49 19.87
N SER A 94 14.93 29.40 18.89
CA SER A 94 15.81 30.57 18.90
C SER A 94 15.46 31.50 20.07
N ALA A 95 14.18 31.83 20.25
CA ALA A 95 13.71 32.64 21.37
C ALA A 95 14.00 32.00 22.73
N TYR A 96 13.86 30.68 22.85
CA TYR A 96 14.21 29.94 24.06
C TYR A 96 15.71 30.01 24.36
N GLN A 97 16.58 29.85 23.35
CA GLN A 97 18.02 30.01 23.53
C GLN A 97 18.40 31.44 23.95
N GLU A 98 17.77 32.46 23.37
CA GLU A 98 17.98 33.86 23.78
C GLU A 98 17.58 34.11 25.23
N LEU A 99 16.43 33.60 25.67
CA LEU A 99 15.99 33.68 27.06
C LEU A 99 16.96 32.99 28.01
N ARG A 100 17.39 31.77 27.66
CA ARG A 100 18.37 31.01 28.43
C ARG A 100 19.70 31.75 28.59
N ASN A 101 20.16 32.47 27.55
CA ASN A 101 21.40 33.24 27.59
C ASN A 101 21.25 34.57 28.36
N ARG A 102 20.02 35.06 28.55
CA ARG A 102 19.70 36.27 29.34
C ARG A 102 19.42 35.98 30.82
N GLU A 103 19.12 34.74 31.17
CA GLU A 103 19.02 34.36 32.58
C GLU A 103 20.40 34.45 33.24
N PRO A 104 20.54 35.20 34.36
CA PRO A 104 21.79 35.18 35.12
C PRO A 104 22.06 33.75 35.58
N PRO A 105 23.33 33.29 35.59
CA PRO A 105 23.65 31.95 36.05
C PRO A 105 23.03 31.77 37.43
N ALA A 106 22.18 30.75 37.57
CA ALA A 106 21.47 30.48 38.82
C ALA A 106 22.49 30.56 39.96
N PRO A 107 22.24 31.38 41.00
CA PRO A 107 23.23 31.58 42.06
C PRO A 107 23.61 30.20 42.60
N PRO A 108 24.91 29.94 42.81
CA PRO A 108 25.38 28.63 43.22
C PRO A 108 24.53 28.20 44.41
N ARG A 109 23.81 27.07 44.26
CA ARG A 109 22.96 26.54 45.32
C ARG A 109 23.83 26.44 46.57
N GLN A 110 23.66 27.36 47.51
CA GLN A 110 24.31 27.26 48.80
C GLN A 110 23.78 25.98 49.40
N LYS A 111 24.63 24.95 49.46
CA LYS A 111 24.31 23.70 50.13
C LYS A 111 24.07 24.05 51.60
N LYS A 112 22.82 24.31 51.97
CA LYS A 112 22.41 24.30 53.37
C LYS A 112 22.65 22.87 53.83
N LYS A 113 23.75 22.66 54.57
CA LYS A 113 24.01 21.41 55.27
C LYS A 113 22.72 21.03 55.99
N SER A 114 22.18 19.86 55.68
CA SER A 114 20.95 19.39 56.32
C SER A 114 21.21 19.34 57.84
N PHE A 115 20.16 19.50 58.64
CA PHE A 115 20.27 19.39 60.09
C PHE A 115 21.01 18.10 60.50
N LEU A 116 20.76 16.99 59.79
CA LEU A 116 21.46 15.73 59.97
C LEU A 116 22.96 15.81 59.71
N GLN A 117 23.39 16.56 58.69
CA GLN A 117 24.81 16.73 58.36
C GLN A 117 25.55 17.55 59.44
N LYS A 118 24.85 18.53 60.04
CA LYS A 118 25.35 19.27 61.20
C LYS A 118 25.40 18.40 62.46
N VAL A 119 24.39 17.56 62.68
CA VAL A 119 24.35 16.62 63.80
C VAL A 119 25.47 15.56 63.70
N VAL A 120 25.76 15.06 62.49
CA VAL A 120 26.88 14.14 62.26
C VAL A 120 28.23 14.80 62.55
N GLU A 121 28.47 16.05 62.10
CA GLU A 121 29.72 16.78 62.43
C GLU A 121 29.89 17.04 63.94
N ILE A 122 28.80 17.19 64.69
CA ILE A 122 28.83 17.38 66.16
C ILE A 122 29.00 16.04 66.89
N ALA A 123 28.47 14.94 66.36
CA ALA A 123 28.52 13.62 66.99
C ALA A 123 29.81 12.83 66.70
N VAL A 124 30.47 13.08 65.57
CA VAL A 124 31.71 12.38 65.15
C VAL A 124 32.88 12.54 66.16
N PRO A 125 33.14 13.68 66.81
CA PRO A 125 34.20 13.75 67.82
C PRO A 125 33.82 13.16 69.19
N LEU A 126 32.57 12.69 69.40
CA LEU A 126 32.10 12.12 70.66
C LEU A 126 31.97 10.59 70.64
N LEU A 127 32.28 9.94 69.52
CA LEU A 127 32.31 8.48 69.46
C LEU A 127 33.65 7.97 69.99
N PRO A 128 33.66 7.05 70.97
CA PRO A 128 34.90 6.45 71.44
C PRO A 128 35.58 5.72 70.27
N VAL A 129 36.89 5.96 70.13
CA VAL A 129 37.78 5.22 69.24
C VAL A 129 37.76 3.75 69.67
N VAL A 130 36.89 2.95 69.06
CA VAL A 130 37.01 1.50 69.12
C VAL A 130 38.05 1.11 68.10
N ASN A 131 39.25 0.92 68.63
CA ASN A 131 40.41 0.39 67.97
C ASN A 131 40.22 -1.12 67.71
N MET A 132 40.88 -1.61 66.65
CA MET A 132 41.12 -3.02 66.25
C MET A 132 40.00 -3.69 65.42
N ILE A 133 40.27 -4.36 64.28
CA ILE A 133 41.40 -5.26 63.93
C ILE A 133 41.73 -5.17 62.41
N PRO A 134 43.01 -5.34 62.00
CA PRO A 134 43.45 -5.34 60.61
C PRO A 134 43.28 -6.71 59.93
N GLY A 135 42.88 -6.70 58.65
CA GLY A 135 43.08 -7.83 57.75
C GLY A 135 41.90 -8.10 56.81
N VAL A 136 42.25 -8.39 55.55
CA VAL A 136 41.41 -8.93 54.45
C VAL A 136 40.32 -7.97 53.94
N PHE A 137 40.34 -7.42 52.73
CA PHE A 137 40.74 -7.98 51.44
C PHE A 137 41.40 -6.93 50.54
N SER A 138 42.51 -7.35 49.92
CA SER A 138 43.10 -6.78 48.72
C SER A 138 42.39 -7.35 47.47
N MET A 139 42.61 -6.68 46.34
CA MET A 139 42.16 -6.95 44.96
C MET A 139 40.78 -6.38 44.61
N GLY A 140 40.60 -5.61 43.55
CA GLY A 140 41.53 -5.19 42.51
C GLY A 140 40.83 -4.21 41.56
N ASN A 141 41.60 -3.27 41.03
CA ASN A 141 41.26 -2.56 39.80
C ASN A 141 41.13 -3.59 38.66
N GLU A 142 40.18 -3.39 37.74
CA GLU A 142 40.48 -3.11 36.32
C GLU A 142 39.21 -3.16 35.44
N ILE A 143 38.97 -2.03 34.76
CA ILE A 143 38.66 -1.85 33.32
C ILE A 143 37.88 -2.98 32.59
N LYS A 144 36.72 -2.65 31.98
CA LYS A 144 36.56 -2.47 30.51
C LYS A 144 35.10 -2.43 30.06
N ASP A 145 34.90 -1.55 29.10
CA ASP A 145 33.81 -1.50 28.14
C ASP A 145 33.49 -2.86 27.53
N HIS A 146 32.21 -3.12 27.24
CA HIS A 146 31.85 -4.04 26.18
C HIS A 146 30.70 -3.46 25.35
N GLU A 147 31.07 -3.13 24.12
CA GLU A 147 30.21 -2.92 22.98
C GLU A 147 29.36 -4.16 22.64
N ALA A 148 28.32 -3.87 21.83
CA ALA A 148 27.74 -4.72 20.80
C ALA A 148 26.93 -5.95 21.24
N SER A 149 25.63 -5.87 20.99
CA SER A 149 24.84 -7.05 20.64
C SER A 149 24.15 -6.80 19.30
N SER A 150 24.47 -7.75 18.43
CA SER A 150 24.04 -8.10 17.07
C SER A 150 22.72 -7.59 16.53
#